data_AF-A0A519RKS0-F1
#
_entry.id   AF-A0A519RKS0-F1
#
_cell.length_a   1.000
_cell.length_b   1.000
_cell.length_c   1.000
_cell.angle_alpha   90.00
_cell.angle_beta   90.00
_cell.angle_gamma   90.00
#
_symmetry.space_group_name_H-M   'P 1'
#
loop_
_entity.id
_entity.type
_entity.pdbx_description
1 polymer ?
#
loop_
_entity_poly.entity_id
_entity_poly.type
_entity_poly.pdbx_seq_one_letter_code
_entity_poly.pdbx_strand_id
1 'polypeptide(L)'
;LVAVFSGIMSACFSFGLTAGQPIAKLAEANGTNPLFVNNAILVIILAGGLTTNALWCIYLNIKNKTYTDYLNPTMPALRNVIFCALAGTTWYFQFFFYGMGDSQMGDYRFSGWTLHMAFIIAFSSMWGLLLHEWRGANKLTLRTVQFGILAVVLSTVVVGYGNYLGSEKETAAKVEQPAKAVAAE
;
A
#
# COMPACT_ATOMS: atom_id res chain seq x y z
N LEU A 1 8.54 -7.78 18.03
CA LEU A 1 8.58 -8.96 17.13
C LEU A 1 7.50 -8.88 16.05
N VAL A 2 6.20 -8.86 16.39
CA VAL A 2 5.12 -8.74 15.40
C VAL A 2 5.27 -7.51 14.50
N ALA A 3 5.60 -6.34 15.05
CA ALA A 3 5.82 -5.11 14.28
C ALA A 3 6.97 -5.23 13.26
N VAL A 4 8.07 -5.90 13.62
CA VAL A 4 9.22 -6.10 12.73
C VAL A 4 8.87 -7.07 11.60
N PHE A 5 8.22 -8.18 11.95
CA PHE A 5 7.78 -9.18 10.97
C PHE A 5 6.75 -8.59 10.00
N SER A 6 5.79 -7.82 10.51
CA SER A 6 4.80 -7.11 9.70
C SER A 6 5.44 -6.10 8.75
N GLY A 7 6.45 -5.36 9.19
CA GLY A 7 7.21 -4.44 8.33
C GLY A 7 7.92 -5.15 7.18
N ILE A 8 8.61 -6.26 7.46
CA ILE A 8 9.29 -7.08 6.45
C ILE A 8 8.28 -7.64 5.44
N MET A 9 7.16 -8.19 5.91
CA MET A 9 6.10 -8.72 5.06
C MET A 9 5.42 -7.64 4.21
N SER A 10 5.30 -6.41 4.73
CA SER A 10 4.77 -5.29 3.95
C SER A 10 5.69 -4.90 2.78
N ALA A 11 7.01 -5.02 2.95
CA ALA A 11 7.97 -4.76 1.86
C ALA A 11 7.85 -5.79 0.72
N CYS A 12 7.48 -7.04 1.03
CA CYS A 12 7.25 -8.08 0.01
C CYS A 12 6.14 -7.71 -0.97
N PHE A 13 5.15 -6.92 -0.55
CA PHE A 13 4.10 -6.43 -1.46
C PHE A 13 4.68 -5.53 -2.55
N SER A 14 5.59 -4.62 -2.18
CA SER A 14 6.31 -3.76 -3.13
C SER A 14 7.16 -4.58 -4.10
N PHE A 15 7.89 -5.58 -3.60
CA PHE A 15 8.67 -6.48 -4.46
C PHE A 15 7.77 -7.28 -5.41
N GLY A 16 6.59 -7.70 -4.97
CA GLY A 16 5.58 -8.34 -5.81
C GLY A 16 5.12 -7.45 -6.95
N LEU A 17 4.87 -6.16 -6.68
CA LEU A 17 4.47 -5.18 -7.72
C LEU A 17 5.55 -4.99 -8.78
N THR A 18 6.82 -4.93 -8.35
CA THR A 18 7.96 -4.83 -9.27
C THR A 18 8.17 -6.12 -10.06
N ALA A 19 8.06 -7.28 -9.41
CA ALA A 19 8.18 -8.58 -10.07
C ALA A 19 7.02 -8.86 -11.04
N GLY A 20 5.85 -8.28 -10.79
CA GLY A 20 4.65 -8.43 -11.63
C GLY A 20 4.64 -7.59 -12.91
N GLN A 21 5.63 -6.72 -13.13
CA GLN A 21 5.71 -5.88 -14.34
C GLN A 21 5.57 -6.65 -15.68
N PRO A 22 6.06 -7.90 -15.85
CA PRO A 22 5.81 -8.68 -17.06
C PRO A 22 4.32 -8.98 -17.29
N ILE A 23 3.54 -9.19 -16.23
CA ILE A 23 2.08 -9.39 -16.30
C ILE A 23 1.40 -8.11 -16.76
N ALA A 24 1.88 -6.96 -16.28
CA ALA A 24 1.38 -5.68 -16.74
C ALA A 24 1.64 -5.47 -18.24
N LYS A 25 2.86 -5.69 -18.71
CA LYS A 25 3.18 -5.60 -20.15
C LYS A 25 2.31 -6.52 -21.02
N LEU A 26 2.01 -7.72 -20.53
CA LEU A 26 1.11 -8.64 -21.22
C LEU A 26 -0.33 -8.10 -21.26
N ALA A 27 -0.83 -7.52 -20.17
CA ALA A 27 -2.16 -6.92 -20.13
C ALA A 27 -2.28 -5.70 -21.08
N GLU A 28 -1.24 -4.87 -21.15
CA GLU A 28 -1.15 -3.76 -22.12
C GLU A 28 -1.17 -4.27 -23.57
N ALA A 29 -0.39 -5.32 -23.88
CA ALA A 29 -0.37 -5.93 -25.20
C ALA A 29 -1.73 -6.53 -25.63
N ASN A 30 -2.58 -6.89 -24.65
CA ASN A 30 -3.95 -7.36 -24.87
C ASN A 30 -4.99 -6.22 -24.90
N GLY A 31 -4.56 -4.96 -24.98
CA GLY A 31 -5.44 -3.79 -25.12
C GLY A 31 -6.01 -3.24 -23.82
N THR A 32 -5.44 -3.63 -22.66
CA THR A 32 -5.86 -3.04 -21.38
C THR A 32 -5.40 -1.59 -21.30
N ASN A 33 -6.30 -0.70 -20.87
CA ASN A 33 -5.98 0.71 -20.67
C ASN A 33 -4.76 0.86 -19.73
N PRO A 34 -3.73 1.67 -20.08
CA PRO A 34 -2.57 1.99 -19.25
C PRO A 34 -2.87 2.34 -17.78
N LEU A 35 -4.06 2.88 -17.51
CA LEU A 35 -4.55 3.20 -16.17
C LEU A 35 -4.83 1.96 -15.28
N PHE A 36 -5.17 0.82 -15.86
CA PHE A 36 -5.62 -0.37 -15.12
C PHE A 36 -4.67 -1.56 -15.18
N VAL A 37 -3.51 -1.40 -15.82
CA VAL A 37 -2.57 -2.48 -16.07
C VAL A 37 -1.98 -3.03 -14.76
N ASN A 38 -1.77 -2.16 -13.77
CA ASN A 38 -1.36 -2.54 -12.42
C ASN A 38 -2.38 -3.46 -11.71
N ASN A 39 -3.67 -3.37 -12.06
CA ASN A 39 -4.71 -4.20 -11.42
C ASN A 39 -4.50 -5.69 -11.73
N ALA A 40 -3.94 -6.02 -12.90
CA ALA A 40 -3.63 -7.40 -13.26
C ALA A 40 -2.57 -8.01 -12.32
N ILE A 41 -1.59 -7.21 -11.89
CA ILE A 41 -0.58 -7.64 -10.92
C ILE A 41 -1.23 -7.87 -9.55
N LEU A 42 -2.10 -6.96 -9.12
CA LEU A 42 -2.77 -7.02 -7.82
C LEU A 42 -3.58 -8.31 -7.65
N VAL A 43 -4.23 -8.83 -8.70
CA VAL A 43 -4.98 -10.10 -8.63
C VAL A 43 -4.08 -11.24 -8.15
N ILE A 44 -2.86 -11.35 -8.68
CA ILE A 44 -1.93 -12.44 -8.35
C ILE A 44 -1.34 -12.26 -6.95
N ILE A 45 -0.91 -11.05 -6.60
CA ILE A 45 -0.34 -10.76 -5.28
C ILE A 45 -1.38 -10.99 -4.18
N LEU A 46 -2.61 -10.47 -4.37
CA LEU A 46 -3.68 -10.60 -3.40
C LEU A 46 -4.19 -12.04 -3.31
N ALA A 47 -4.18 -12.82 -4.39
CA ALA A 47 -4.46 -14.25 -4.32
C ALA A 47 -3.43 -15.00 -3.45
N GLY A 48 -2.14 -14.67 -3.56
CA GLY A 48 -1.09 -15.21 -2.67
C GLY A 48 -1.33 -14.86 -1.20
N GLY A 49 -1.68 -13.60 -0.92
CA GLY A 49 -2.05 -13.15 0.43
C GLY A 49 -3.31 -13.85 0.95
N LEU A 50 -4.33 -14.00 0.10
CA LEU A 50 -5.59 -14.66 0.45
C LEU A 50 -5.37 -16.13 0.78
N THR A 51 -4.63 -16.87 -0.04
CA THR A 51 -4.40 -18.31 0.18
C THR A 51 -3.70 -18.57 1.51
N THR A 52 -2.63 -17.82 1.82
CA THR A 52 -1.89 -17.99 3.08
C THR A 52 -2.77 -17.66 4.30
N ASN A 53 -3.50 -16.54 4.25
CA ASN A 53 -4.40 -16.15 5.34
C ASN A 53 -5.59 -17.09 5.48
N ALA A 54 -6.20 -17.52 4.37
CA ALA A 54 -7.33 -18.42 4.36
C ALA A 54 -6.95 -19.80 4.92
N LEU A 55 -5.82 -20.37 4.49
CA LEU A 55 -5.33 -21.65 5.02
C LEU A 55 -5.11 -21.58 6.53
N TRP A 56 -4.47 -20.50 7.01
CA TRP A 56 -4.23 -20.31 8.44
C TRP A 56 -5.52 -20.12 9.24
N CYS A 57 -6.44 -19.27 8.76
CA CYS A 57 -7.71 -19.01 9.40
C CYS A 57 -8.59 -20.28 9.43
N ILE A 58 -8.65 -21.04 8.34
CA ILE A 58 -9.39 -22.31 8.28
C ILE A 58 -8.78 -23.32 9.26
N TYR A 59 -7.45 -23.46 9.28
CA TYR A 59 -6.76 -24.32 10.23
C TYR A 59 -7.09 -23.97 11.69
N LEU A 60 -7.03 -22.69 12.05
CA LEU A 60 -7.39 -22.22 13.39
C LEU A 60 -8.86 -22.43 13.71
N ASN A 61 -9.75 -22.22 12.73
CA ASN A 61 -11.18 -22.40 12.92
C ASN A 61 -11.55 -23.87 13.21
N ILE A 62 -10.89 -24.80 12.52
CA ILE A 62 -11.03 -26.25 12.79
C ILE A 62 -10.43 -26.59 14.15
N LYS A 63 -9.21 -26.12 14.46
CA LYS A 63 -8.51 -26.42 15.71
C LYS A 63 -9.25 -25.92 16.94
N ASN A 64 -9.79 -24.70 16.87
CA ASN A 64 -10.51 -24.06 17.98
C ASN A 64 -12.00 -24.43 18.02
N LYS A 65 -12.50 -25.22 17.06
CA LYS A 65 -13.90 -25.64 16.92
C LYS A 65 -14.91 -24.48 16.84
N THR A 66 -14.46 -23.28 16.47
CA THR A 66 -15.29 -22.08 16.33
C THR A 66 -16.12 -22.06 15.04
N TYR A 67 -16.11 -23.13 14.24
CA TYR A 67 -16.95 -23.24 13.05
C TYR A 67 -18.46 -23.25 13.40
N THR A 68 -18.81 -23.72 14.60
CA THR A 68 -20.19 -23.73 15.09
C THR A 68 -20.75 -22.34 15.36
N ASP A 69 -19.88 -21.34 15.58
CA ASP A 69 -20.29 -19.95 15.85
C ASP A 69 -20.92 -19.29 14.62
N TYR A 70 -20.56 -19.75 13.41
CA TYR A 70 -21.16 -19.28 12.17
C TYR A 70 -22.61 -19.78 11.97
N LEU A 71 -23.00 -20.84 12.67
CA LEU A 71 -24.36 -21.41 12.64
C LEU A 71 -25.24 -20.89 13.78
N ASN A 72 -24.70 -20.05 14.66
CA ASN A 72 -25.43 -19.55 15.81
C ASN A 72 -26.47 -18.48 15.39
N PRO A 73 -27.78 -18.73 15.53
CA PRO A 73 -28.83 -17.80 15.09
C PRO A 73 -28.91 -16.49 15.88
N THR A 74 -28.25 -16.42 17.04
CA THR A 74 -28.27 -15.22 17.90
C THR A 74 -27.33 -14.12 17.44
N MET A 75 -26.44 -14.38 16.49
CA MET A 75 -25.49 -13.41 15.94
C MET A 75 -25.93 -12.91 14.56
N PRO A 76 -25.86 -11.59 14.27
CA PRO A 76 -26.23 -11.04 12.97
C PRO A 76 -25.14 -11.33 11.92
N ALA A 77 -25.03 -12.60 11.51
CA ALA A 77 -23.97 -13.11 10.64
C ALA A 77 -23.92 -12.37 9.29
N LEU A 78 -25.07 -12.15 8.65
CA LEU A 78 -25.14 -11.44 7.37
C LEU A 78 -24.60 -10.01 7.45
N ARG A 79 -24.98 -9.28 8.51
CA ARG A 79 -24.51 -7.90 8.72
C ARG A 79 -23.01 -7.84 8.94
N ASN A 80 -22.46 -8.78 9.69
CA ASN A 80 -21.02 -8.88 9.90
C ASN A 80 -20.29 -9.20 8.60
N VAL A 81 -20.81 -10.11 7.78
CA VAL A 81 -20.24 -10.41 6.45
C VAL A 81 -20.28 -9.20 5.54
N ILE A 82 -21.39 -8.44 5.52
CA ILE A 82 -21.50 -7.20 4.73
C ILE A 82 -20.47 -6.16 5.21
N PHE A 83 -20.32 -5.96 6.53
CA PHE A 83 -19.31 -5.03 7.04
C PHE A 83 -17.88 -5.47 6.72
N CYS A 84 -17.58 -6.77 6.81
CA CYS A 84 -16.29 -7.31 6.39
C CYS A 84 -16.05 -7.09 4.89
N ALA A 85 -17.06 -7.31 4.04
CA ALA A 85 -16.97 -7.07 2.60
C ALA A 85 -16.74 -5.58 2.30
N LEU A 86 -17.49 -4.68 2.93
CA LEU A 86 -17.32 -3.23 2.77
C LEU A 86 -15.94 -2.75 3.22
N ALA A 87 -15.46 -3.24 4.37
CA ALA A 87 -14.12 -2.92 4.86
C ALA A 87 -13.05 -3.40 3.87
N GLY A 88 -13.17 -4.63 3.36
CA GLY A 88 -12.26 -5.19 2.36
C GLY A 88 -12.27 -4.42 1.04
N THR A 89 -13.46 -4.05 0.53
CA THR A 89 -13.60 -3.25 -0.69
C THR A 89 -13.00 -1.85 -0.51
N THR A 90 -13.24 -1.21 0.64
CA THR A 90 -12.68 0.12 0.96
C THR A 90 -11.15 0.05 1.05
N TRP A 91 -10.62 -1.00 1.67
CA TRP A 91 -9.18 -1.25 1.71
C TRP A 91 -8.60 -1.51 0.32
N TYR A 92 -9.32 -2.23 -0.56
CA TYR A 92 -8.87 -2.46 -1.92
C TYR A 92 -8.85 -1.18 -2.77
N PHE A 93 -9.83 -0.28 -2.58
CA PHE A 93 -9.87 1.00 -3.31
C PHE A 93 -8.59 1.82 -3.11
N GLN A 94 -7.94 1.69 -1.95
CA GLN A 94 -6.62 2.27 -1.72
C GLN A 94 -5.59 1.87 -2.79
N PHE A 95 -5.55 0.59 -3.17
CA PHE A 95 -4.64 0.07 -4.20
C PHE A 95 -5.09 0.41 -5.61
N PHE A 96 -6.40 0.47 -5.85
CA PHE A 96 -6.95 0.88 -7.14
C PHE A 96 -6.58 2.32 -7.48
N PHE A 97 -6.79 3.25 -6.54
CA PHE A 97 -6.40 4.65 -6.72
C PHE A 97 -4.88 4.82 -6.75
N TYR A 98 -4.15 4.02 -5.98
CA TYR A 98 -2.68 3.96 -6.10
C TYR A 98 -2.25 3.57 -7.50
N GLY A 99 -2.80 2.49 -8.07
CA GLY A 99 -2.45 2.02 -9.43
C GLY A 99 -2.73 3.07 -10.51
N MET A 100 -3.83 3.81 -10.36
CA MET A 100 -4.18 4.95 -11.23
C MET A 100 -3.23 6.14 -11.06
N GLY A 101 -2.79 6.45 -9.84
CA GLY A 101 -1.78 7.49 -9.60
C GLY A 101 -0.39 7.09 -10.12
N ASP A 102 -0.02 5.84 -9.90
CA ASP A 102 1.26 5.24 -10.29
C ASP A 102 1.44 5.17 -11.81
N SER A 103 0.34 5.00 -12.59
CA SER A 103 0.40 5.06 -14.06
C SER A 103 0.72 6.47 -14.58
N GLN A 104 0.41 7.51 -13.82
CA GLN A 104 0.65 8.92 -14.19
C GLN A 104 2.00 9.45 -13.69
N MET A 105 2.72 8.72 -12.84
CA MET A 105 3.92 9.19 -12.12
C MET A 105 5.25 9.06 -12.89
N GLY A 106 5.29 8.39 -14.05
CA GLY A 106 6.51 8.29 -14.88
C GLY A 106 7.75 7.78 -14.11
N ASP A 107 8.84 8.54 -14.12
CA ASP A 107 10.10 8.17 -13.43
C ASP A 107 10.03 8.26 -11.89
N TYR A 108 8.96 8.82 -11.31
CA TYR A 108 8.80 9.00 -9.86
C TYR A 108 8.09 7.82 -9.15
N ARG A 109 7.88 6.70 -9.84
CA ARG A 109 7.16 5.50 -9.31
C ARG A 109 7.69 5.01 -7.96
N PHE A 110 9.00 5.04 -7.76
CA PHE A 110 9.62 4.61 -6.50
C PHE A 110 9.23 5.52 -5.32
N SER A 111 9.12 6.82 -5.56
CA SER A 111 8.62 7.74 -4.54
C SER A 111 7.12 7.59 -4.32
N GLY A 112 6.35 7.25 -5.36
CA GLY A 112 4.91 7.07 -5.27
C GLY A 112 4.51 6.05 -4.20
N TRP A 113 5.14 4.88 -4.20
CA TRP A 113 4.88 3.83 -3.21
C TRP A 113 5.19 4.26 -1.77
N THR A 114 6.35 4.91 -1.58
CA THR A 114 6.78 5.36 -0.25
C THR A 114 5.89 6.48 0.27
N LEU A 115 5.53 7.43 -0.58
CA LEU A 115 4.63 8.54 -0.26
C LEU A 115 3.23 8.04 0.11
N HIS A 116 2.71 7.06 -0.65
CA HIS A 116 1.43 6.41 -0.38
C HIS A 116 1.40 5.76 1.01
N MET A 117 2.39 4.92 1.32
CA MET A 117 2.48 4.24 2.63
C MET A 117 2.62 5.24 3.78
N ALA A 118 3.44 6.28 3.62
CA ALA A 118 3.62 7.31 4.63
C ALA A 118 2.34 8.12 4.86
N PHE A 119 1.62 8.45 3.79
CA PHE A 119 0.34 9.16 3.87
C PHE A 119 -0.70 8.33 4.64
N ILE A 120 -0.85 7.04 4.31
CA ILE A 120 -1.81 6.16 5.01
C ILE A 120 -1.48 6.07 6.51
N ILE A 121 -0.21 5.89 6.86
CA ILE A 121 0.21 5.79 8.27
C ILE A 121 -0.07 7.09 9.01
N ALA A 122 0.28 8.24 8.42
CA ALA A 122 0.05 9.54 9.03
C ALA A 122 -1.45 9.82 9.22
N PHE A 123 -2.27 9.59 8.18
CA PHE A 123 -3.70 9.86 8.20
C PHE A 123 -4.45 8.92 9.15
N SER A 124 -4.11 7.62 9.12
CA SER A 124 -4.67 6.61 10.04
C SER A 124 -4.34 6.93 11.50
N SER A 125 -3.08 7.28 11.78
CA SER A 125 -2.64 7.61 13.13
C SER A 125 -3.27 8.91 13.64
N MET A 126 -3.47 9.91 12.76
CA MET A 126 -4.15 11.15 13.08
C MET A 126 -5.62 10.90 13.45
N TRP A 127 -6.33 10.07 12.67
CA TRP A 127 -7.71 9.71 12.94
C TRP A 127 -7.86 8.91 14.24
N GLY A 128 -6.93 7.99 14.51
CA GLY A 128 -6.90 7.23 15.78
C GLY A 128 -6.71 8.13 17.01
N LEU A 129 -5.95 9.23 16.88
CA LEU A 129 -5.83 10.25 17.94
C LEU A 129 -7.09 11.11 18.06
N LEU A 130 -7.72 11.51 16.94
CA LEU A 130 -8.95 12.31 16.90
C LEU A 130 -10.17 11.56 17.47
N LEU A 131 -10.30 10.26 17.19
CA LEU A 131 -11.35 9.41 17.74
C LEU A 131 -11.14 9.05 19.23
N HIS A 132 -10.07 9.56 19.84
CA HIS A 132 -9.72 9.31 21.24
C HIS A 132 -9.59 7.83 21.60
N GLU A 133 -9.26 6.95 20.65
CA GLU A 133 -9.14 5.50 20.89
C GLU A 133 -8.06 5.15 21.93
N TRP A 134 -7.15 6.10 22.19
CA TRP A 134 -6.04 5.98 23.13
C TRP A 134 -6.34 6.56 24.52
N ARG A 135 -7.61 6.91 24.80
CA ARG A 135 -8.03 7.49 26.08
C ARG A 135 -7.98 6.43 27.18
N GLY A 136 -6.81 6.26 27.78
CA GLY A 136 -6.49 5.23 28.78
C GLY A 136 -5.08 4.64 28.64
N ALA A 137 -4.37 4.92 27.54
CA ALA A 137 -3.00 4.47 27.34
C ALA A 137 -2.00 5.25 28.21
N ASN A 138 -0.91 4.57 28.60
CA ASN A 138 0.18 5.18 29.36
C ASN A 138 0.79 6.36 28.58
N LYS A 139 1.13 7.45 29.29
CA LYS A 139 1.77 8.66 28.72
C LYS A 139 3.05 8.33 27.95
N LEU A 140 3.78 7.29 28.35
CA LEU A 140 4.98 6.84 27.64
C LEU A 140 4.64 6.28 26.25
N THR A 141 3.60 5.42 26.17
CA THR A 141 3.10 4.84 24.92
C THR A 141 2.58 5.94 23.99
N LEU A 142 1.84 6.90 24.52
CA LEU A 142 1.32 8.02 23.73
C LEU A 142 2.46 8.87 23.13
N ARG A 143 3.53 9.11 23.91
CA ARG A 143 4.74 9.80 23.40
C ARG A 143 5.44 8.99 22.32
N THR A 144 5.59 7.67 22.48
CA THR A 144 6.20 6.81 21.44
C THR A 144 5.41 6.85 20.14
N VAL A 145 4.08 6.79 20.21
CA VAL A 145 3.21 6.92 19.03
C VAL A 145 3.37 8.29 18.39
N GLN A 146 3.36 9.37 19.17
CA GLN A 146 3.59 10.73 18.67
C GLN A 146 4.96 10.88 17.98
N PHE A 147 6.04 10.36 18.57
CA PHE A 147 7.36 10.37 17.95
C PHE A 147 7.41 9.53 16.66
N GLY A 148 6.72 8.39 16.62
CA GLY A 148 6.60 7.58 15.41
C GLY A 148 5.90 8.33 14.28
N ILE A 149 4.79 9.01 14.58
CA ILE A 149 4.06 9.85 13.60
C ILE A 149 4.96 10.99 13.10
N LEU A 150 5.62 11.70 14.01
CA LEU A 150 6.57 12.77 13.66
C LEU A 150 7.69 12.26 12.75
N ALA A 151 8.26 11.09 13.06
CA ALA A 151 9.29 10.48 12.24
C ALA A 151 8.80 10.12 10.83
N VAL A 152 7.59 9.59 10.69
CA VAL A 152 6.97 9.28 9.38
C VAL A 152 6.73 10.57 8.58
N VAL A 153 6.21 11.62 9.22
CA VAL A 153 5.98 12.91 8.57
C VAL A 153 7.31 13.53 8.10
N LEU A 154 8.33 13.56 8.96
CA LEU A 154 9.66 14.07 8.62
C LEU A 154 10.29 13.26 7.47
N SER A 155 10.20 11.94 7.53
CA SER A 155 10.67 11.05 6.45
C SER A 155 10.01 11.40 5.11
N THR A 156 8.70 11.64 5.13
CA THR A 156 7.93 12.04 3.94
C THR A 156 8.43 13.35 3.34
N VAL A 157 8.69 14.36 4.18
CA VAL A 157 9.23 15.67 3.75
C VAL A 157 10.63 15.50 3.16
N VAL A 158 11.49 14.70 3.79
CA VAL A 158 12.84 14.43 3.29
C VAL A 158 12.81 13.71 1.94
N VAL A 159 11.97 12.68 1.78
CA VAL A 159 11.82 11.97 0.50
C VAL A 159 11.28 12.92 -0.58
N GLY A 160 10.26 13.72 -0.25
CA GLY A 160 9.71 14.73 -1.16
C GLY A 160 10.76 15.74 -1.61
N TYR A 161 11.54 16.27 -0.68
CA TYR A 161 12.62 17.22 -0.96
C TYR A 161 13.76 16.57 -1.78
N GLY A 162 14.10 15.31 -1.49
CA GLY A 162 15.07 14.53 -2.25
C GLY A 162 14.66 14.36 -3.72
N ASN A 163 13.39 14.07 -3.98
CA ASN A 163 12.89 14.00 -5.36
C ASN A 163 12.88 15.36 -6.05
N TYR A 164 12.56 16.44 -5.33
CA TYR A 164 12.61 17.79 -5.88
C TYR A 164 14.03 18.17 -6.34
N LEU A 165 15.04 17.92 -5.52
CA LEU A 165 16.45 18.14 -5.89
C LEU A 165 16.91 17.20 -7.03
N GLY A 166 16.40 15.97 -7.08
CA GLY A 166 16.62 15.05 -8.19
C GLY A 166 16.01 15.56 -9.50
N SER A 167 14.82 16.15 -9.42
CA SER A 167 14.10 16.77 -10.54
C SER A 167 14.84 18.00 -11.09
N GLU A 168 15.42 18.83 -10.22
CA GLU A 168 16.29 19.94 -10.63
C GLU A 168 17.53 19.45 -11.38
N LYS A 169 18.16 18.36 -10.93
CA LYS A 169 19.33 17.77 -11.62
C LYS A 169 18.98 17.14 -12.96
N GLU A 170 17.85 16.45 -13.08
CA GLU A 170 17.43 15.82 -14.34
C GLU A 170 16.96 16.86 -15.35
N THR A 171 16.28 17.92 -14.89
CA THR A 171 15.92 19.08 -15.72
C THR A 171 17.16 19.84 -16.17
N ALA A 172 18.13 20.07 -15.29
CA ALA A 172 19.42 20.66 -15.64
C ALA A 172 20.19 19.79 -16.66
N ALA A 173 20.22 18.46 -16.48
CA ALA A 173 20.88 17.55 -17.42
C ALA A 173 20.19 17.48 -18.80
N LYS A 174 18.85 17.50 -18.86
CA LYS A 174 18.10 17.59 -20.13
C LYS A 174 18.25 18.96 -20.81
N VAL A 175 18.43 20.04 -20.04
CA VAL A 175 18.70 21.40 -20.55
C VAL A 175 20.15 21.59 -20.99
N GLU A 176 21.10 20.80 -20.48
CA GLU A 176 22.50 20.78 -20.95
C GLU A 176 22.68 19.93 -22.23
N GLN A 177 21.70 19.07 -22.55
CA GLN A 177 21.72 18.17 -23.70
C GLN A 177 20.80 18.48 -24.91
N PRO A 178 20.31 19.72 -25.19
CA PRO A 178 19.69 20.04 -26.47
C PRO A 178 20.68 20.84 -27.33
N ALA A 179 21.46 20.14 -28.19
CA ALA A 179 21.96 20.64 -29.50
C ALA A 179 23.06 19.79 -30.15
N LYS A 180 23.66 18.77 -29.49
CA LYS A 180 24.84 18.06 -30.07
C LYS A 180 24.57 16.73 -30.77
N ALA A 181 23.33 16.21 -30.80
CA ALA A 181 23.05 14.88 -31.36
C ALA A 181 22.22 14.87 -32.66
N VAL A 182 21.95 16.03 -33.30
CA VAL A 182 21.25 16.09 -34.60
C VAL A 182 22.15 16.69 -35.71
N ALA A 183 23.44 16.90 -35.45
CA ALA A 183 24.37 17.43 -36.44
C ALA A 183 25.75 16.75 -36.34
N ALA A 184 25.81 15.46 -36.66
CA ALA A 184 27.00 14.80 -37.18
C ALA A 184 26.62 13.41 -37.73
N GLU A 185 26.53 13.35 -39.06
CA GLU A 185 26.48 12.19 -39.98
C GLU A 185 25.28 11.23 -39.93
#